data_AF-A0A2V4E9T0-F1
#
_entry.id   AF-A0A2V4E9T0-F1
#
_cell.length_a   1.000
_cell.length_b   1.000
_cell.length_c   1.000
_cell.angle_alpha   90.00
_cell.angle_beta   90.00
_cell.angle_gamma   90.00
#
_symmetry.space_group_name_H-M   'P 1'
#
loop_
_entity.id
_entity.type
_entity.pdbx_description
1 polymer ?
#
loop_
_entity_poly.entity_id
_entity_poly.type
_entity_poly.pdbx_seq_one_letter_code
_entity_poly.pdbx_strand_id
1 'polypeptide(L)'
;MTDSLNKCKANETPACCCVDVGTIIDNEDCSAEYENVFATESEAKSKLASLTQAAKDVETEPCEISSSIDKVENGFKLMAKFTFCCGAECMIFQLKLR
;
A
#
# COMPACT_ATOMS: atom_id res chain seq x y z
N MET A 1 -12.72 -8.93 54.67
CA MET A 1 -13.49 -10.03 54.06
C MET A 1 -13.47 -9.75 52.56
N THR A 2 -12.62 -10.43 51.78
CA THR A 2 -13.02 -11.52 50.85
C THR A 2 -14.13 -11.05 49.91
N ASP A 3 -13.97 -10.98 48.59
CA ASP A 3 -13.57 -12.03 47.64
C ASP A 3 -13.35 -11.32 46.27
N SER A 4 -12.24 -11.52 45.58
CA SER A 4 -12.13 -12.41 44.40
C SER A 4 -12.34 -11.75 43.02
N LEU A 5 -11.19 -11.57 42.35
CA LEU A 5 -10.90 -12.11 41.02
C LEU A 5 -12.02 -12.01 39.95
N ASN A 6 -11.93 -11.02 39.06
CA ASN A 6 -12.14 -11.32 37.66
C ASN A 6 -11.04 -10.72 36.79
N LYS A 7 -10.62 -11.56 35.86
CA LYS A 7 -9.37 -11.63 35.16
C LYS A 7 -9.55 -10.95 33.82
N CYS A 8 -9.19 -9.68 33.72
CA CYS A 8 -9.04 -9.02 32.42
C CYS A 8 -7.56 -8.84 32.15
N LYS A 9 -6.90 -9.95 31.80
CA LYS A 9 -5.67 -9.88 31.00
C LYS A 9 -6.10 -9.30 29.65
N ALA A 10 -6.08 -7.97 29.54
CA ALA A 10 -6.05 -7.31 28.25
C ALA A 10 -4.70 -7.71 27.65
N ASN A 11 -4.75 -8.83 26.94
CA ASN A 11 -3.70 -9.35 26.10
C ASN A 11 -3.24 -8.18 25.24
N GLU A 12 -1.98 -7.79 25.41
CA GLU A 12 -1.22 -7.04 24.42
C GLU A 12 -1.26 -7.86 23.13
N THR A 13 -2.30 -7.65 22.34
CA THR A 13 -2.14 -7.81 20.91
C THR A 13 -1.30 -6.60 20.54
N PRO A 14 -0.04 -6.77 20.08
CA PRO A 14 0.67 -5.64 19.49
C PRO A 14 -0.31 -5.08 18.48
N ALA A 15 -0.72 -3.82 18.70
CA ALA A 15 -1.29 -3.04 17.63
C ALA A 15 -0.37 -3.32 16.45
N CYS A 16 -0.89 -3.96 15.39
CA CYS A 16 -0.12 -4.02 14.16
C CYS A 16 0.11 -2.55 13.85
N CYS A 17 1.31 -2.08 14.15
CA CYS A 17 1.93 -0.92 13.55
C CYS A 17 2.20 -1.29 12.08
N CYS A 18 1.15 -1.76 11.40
CA CYS A 18 0.87 -1.51 10.02
C CYS A 18 0.69 0.01 9.94
N VAL A 19 1.79 0.74 10.21
CA VAL A 19 1.89 2.14 9.88
C VAL A 19 1.72 2.14 8.38
N ASP A 20 0.50 2.52 7.97
CA ASP A 20 0.14 2.76 6.59
C ASP A 20 0.99 3.97 6.17
N VAL A 21 2.27 3.68 5.85
CA VAL A 21 3.22 4.66 5.35
C VAL A 21 2.81 4.91 3.92
N GLY A 22 1.92 5.88 3.80
CA GLY A 22 1.96 6.86 2.76
C GLY A 22 1.72 6.29 1.37
N THR A 23 0.46 6.32 0.95
CA THR A 23 0.25 6.93 -0.36
C THR A 23 0.82 8.35 -0.25
N ILE A 24 2.05 8.57 -0.70
CA ILE A 24 2.59 9.92 -0.84
C ILE A 24 1.81 10.54 -2.00
N ILE A 25 0.80 11.35 -1.66
CA ILE A 25 -0.10 11.95 -2.62
C ILE A 25 0.57 13.21 -3.15
N ASP A 26 1.42 13.05 -4.16
CA ASP A 26 1.83 14.20 -4.98
C ASP A 26 0.67 14.50 -5.96
N ASN A 27 -0.14 15.50 -5.60
CA ASN A 27 -1.40 15.84 -6.28
C ASN A 27 -1.19 16.77 -7.48
N GLU A 28 0.00 16.80 -8.09
CA GLU A 28 0.31 17.80 -9.13
C GLU A 28 0.47 17.23 -10.55
N ASP A 29 0.78 15.92 -10.73
CA ASP A 29 1.21 15.42 -12.04
C ASP A 29 0.61 14.05 -12.43
N CYS A 30 -0.72 13.94 -12.65
CA CYS A 30 -1.39 12.76 -13.23
C CYS A 30 -0.88 11.38 -12.77
N SER A 31 -0.31 11.30 -11.56
CA SER A 31 0.48 10.18 -11.11
C SER A 31 0.06 9.75 -9.72
N ALA A 32 0.14 8.45 -9.48
CA ALA A 32 -0.24 7.82 -8.24
C ALA A 32 0.98 7.05 -7.71
N GLU A 33 1.39 7.38 -6.50
CA GLU A 33 2.50 6.71 -5.82
C GLU A 33 1.95 5.82 -4.70
N TYR A 34 2.39 4.56 -4.70
CA TYR A 34 2.05 3.56 -3.71
C TYR A 34 3.33 3.11 -3.02
N GLU A 35 3.39 3.33 -1.71
CA GLU A 35 4.44 2.81 -0.85
C GLU A 35 3.83 1.89 0.19
N ASN A 36 4.41 0.70 0.37
CA ASN A 36 4.04 -0.16 1.50
C ASN A 36 5.17 -1.15 1.84
N VAL A 37 5.28 -1.51 3.12
CA VAL A 37 6.28 -2.48 3.59
C VAL A 37 5.61 -3.81 3.86
N PHE A 38 6.06 -4.84 3.16
CA PHE A 38 5.57 -6.21 3.27
C PHE A 38 6.51 -7.09 4.07
N ALA A 39 5.99 -8.12 4.73
CA ALA A 39 6.81 -9.09 5.46
C ALA A 39 7.73 -9.90 4.52
N THR A 40 7.29 -10.16 3.28
CA THR A 40 8.03 -10.95 2.29
C THR A 40 8.06 -10.28 0.92
N GLU A 41 9.11 -10.57 0.15
CA GLU A 41 9.24 -10.11 -1.24
C GLU A 41 8.08 -10.61 -2.11
N SER A 42 7.58 -11.83 -1.84
CA SER A 42 6.48 -12.41 -2.61
C SER A 42 5.18 -11.63 -2.43
N GLU A 43 4.90 -11.13 -1.22
CA GLU A 43 3.73 -10.28 -0.98
C GLU A 43 3.87 -8.92 -1.68
N ALA A 44 5.06 -8.31 -1.62
CA ALA A 44 5.35 -7.09 -2.36
C ALA A 44 5.16 -7.27 -3.88
N LYS A 45 5.68 -8.36 -4.45
CA LYS A 45 5.49 -8.71 -5.87
C LYS A 45 4.04 -8.98 -6.23
N SER A 46 3.30 -9.69 -5.37
CA SER A 46 1.88 -9.98 -5.59
C SER A 46 1.03 -8.70 -5.57
N LYS A 47 1.33 -7.80 -4.63
CA LYS A 47 0.69 -6.49 -4.58
C LYS A 47 1.02 -5.67 -5.81
N LEU A 48 2.30 -5.57 -6.19
CA LEU A 48 2.73 -4.88 -7.41
C LEU A 48 2.02 -5.39 -8.66
N ALA A 49 1.87 -6.71 -8.81
CA ALA A 49 1.14 -7.31 -9.91
C ALA A 49 -0.35 -6.90 -9.91
N SER A 50 -0.99 -6.89 -8.74
CA SER A 50 -2.38 -6.45 -8.58
C SER A 50 -2.56 -4.96 -8.92
N LEU A 51 -1.61 -4.12 -8.48
CA LEU A 51 -1.60 -2.68 -8.78
C LEU A 51 -1.39 -2.42 -10.27
N THR A 52 -0.42 -3.10 -10.88
CA THR A 52 -0.17 -3.05 -12.33
C THR A 52 -1.40 -3.48 -13.11
N GLN A 53 -2.10 -4.52 -12.66
CA GLN A 53 -3.32 -4.99 -13.31
C GLN A 53 -4.48 -3.99 -13.14
N ALA A 54 -4.60 -3.37 -11.97
CA ALA A 54 -5.60 -2.34 -11.71
C ALA A 54 -5.33 -1.07 -12.53
N ALA A 55 -4.07 -0.69 -12.74
CA ALA A 55 -3.68 0.40 -13.62
C ALA A 55 -4.05 0.05 -15.06
N LYS A 56 -3.74 -1.17 -15.51
CA LYS A 56 -4.11 -1.70 -16.84
C LYS A 56 -5.61 -1.72 -17.14
N ASP A 57 -6.43 -1.89 -16.11
CA ASP A 57 -7.89 -1.89 -16.26
C ASP A 57 -8.47 -0.47 -16.37
N VAL A 58 -7.74 0.53 -15.88
CA VAL A 58 -8.15 1.95 -15.91
C VAL A 58 -7.50 2.70 -17.07
N GLU A 59 -6.28 2.32 -17.44
CA GLU A 59 -5.50 2.95 -18.50
C GLU A 59 -6.22 2.76 -19.86
N THR A 60 -6.53 3.86 -20.51
CA THR A 60 -6.98 3.89 -21.90
C THR A 60 -5.76 4.02 -22.82
N GLU A 61 -4.74 4.75 -22.37
CA GLU A 61 -3.43 4.89 -23.01
C GLU A 61 -2.34 4.29 -22.13
N PRO A 62 -1.21 3.83 -22.72
CA PRO A 62 -0.12 3.23 -21.96
C PRO A 62 0.39 4.18 -20.86
N CYS A 63 0.14 3.82 -19.61
CA CYS A 63 0.63 4.50 -18.42
C CYS A 63 2.08 4.09 -18.11
N GLU A 64 2.87 5.02 -17.58
CA GLU A 64 4.24 4.73 -17.17
C GLU A 64 4.23 4.15 -15.76
N ILE A 65 4.71 2.91 -15.62
CA ILE A 65 4.74 2.19 -14.35
C ILE A 65 6.20 2.02 -13.93
N SER A 66 6.60 2.72 -12.88
CA SER A 66 7.90 2.54 -12.24
C SER A 66 7.69 1.83 -10.91
N SER A 67 8.43 0.75 -10.65
CA SER A 67 8.33 0.05 -9.36
C SER A 67 9.69 -0.44 -8.90
N SER A 68 9.88 -0.47 -7.58
CA SER A 68 11.10 -0.94 -6.93
C SER A 68 10.73 -1.63 -5.62
N ILE A 69 11.40 -2.75 -5.35
CA ILE A 69 11.23 -3.51 -4.12
C ILE A 69 12.59 -3.55 -3.44
N ASP A 70 12.69 -2.85 -2.33
CA ASP A 70 13.92 -2.73 -1.55
C ASP A 70 13.79 -3.49 -0.23
N LYS A 71 14.81 -4.27 0.11
CA LYS A 71 14.86 -4.95 1.40
C LYS A 71 15.21 -3.94 2.49
N VAL A 72 14.33 -3.78 3.46
CA VAL A 72 14.46 -2.87 4.60
C VAL A 72 14.49 -3.64 5.92
N GLU A 73 14.88 -2.98 7.02
CA GLU A 73 14.93 -3.62 8.35
C GLU A 73 13.57 -4.22 8.76
N ASN A 74 12.47 -3.59 8.34
CA ASN A 74 11.09 -4.01 8.65
C ASN A 74 10.46 -4.95 7.60
N GLY A 75 11.23 -5.47 6.63
CA GLY A 75 10.73 -6.36 5.58
C GLY A 75 11.14 -5.94 4.17
N PHE A 76 10.18 -5.87 3.24
CA PHE A 76 10.38 -5.49 1.85
C PHE A 76 9.50 -4.29 1.52
N LYS A 77 10.14 -3.14 1.30
CA LYS A 77 9.48 -1.90 0.91
C LYS A 77 9.19 -1.93 -0.59
N LEU A 78 7.92 -1.97 -0.96
CA LEU A 78 7.45 -1.75 -2.32
C LEU A 78 7.22 -0.26 -2.51
N MET A 79 7.85 0.31 -3.53
CA MET A 79 7.54 1.62 -4.07
C MET A 79 7.05 1.42 -5.51
N ALA A 80 5.89 1.97 -5.85
CA ALA A 80 5.36 1.95 -7.20
C ALA A 80 4.80 3.32 -7.55
N LYS A 81 5.14 3.82 -8.73
CA LYS A 81 4.65 5.07 -9.32
C LYS A 81 3.97 4.76 -10.63
N PHE A 82 2.75 5.22 -10.77
CA PHE A 82 1.92 5.06 -11.96
C PHE A 82 1.62 6.44 -12.52
N THR A 83 2.15 6.77 -13.69
CA THR A 83 1.90 8.04 -14.36
C THR A 83 0.93 7.80 -15.51
N PHE A 84 -0.29 8.33 -15.38
CA PHE A 84 -1.34 8.22 -16.39
C PHE A 84 -1.31 9.39 -17.36
N CYS A 85 -1.89 9.20 -18.53
CA CYS A 85 -1.98 10.26 -19.54
C CYS A 85 -3.02 11.32 -19.13
N CYS A 86 -4.09 10.91 -18.44
CA CYS A 86 -5.15 11.79 -17.98
C CYS A 86 -5.37 11.74 -16.47
N GLY A 87 -5.65 12.91 -15.87
CA GLY A 87 -5.95 13.01 -14.44
C GLY A 87 -7.18 12.20 -14.00
N ALA A 88 -8.14 11.97 -14.91
CA ALA A 88 -9.31 11.13 -14.62
C ALA A 88 -8.94 9.66 -14.38
N GLU A 89 -8.02 9.12 -15.19
CA GLU A 89 -7.52 7.73 -15.03
C GLU A 89 -6.76 7.60 -13.72
N CYS A 90 -5.89 8.56 -13.42
CA CYS A 90 -5.18 8.61 -12.15
C CYS A 90 -6.17 8.64 -10.97
N MET A 91 -7.22 9.46 -11.04
CA MET A 91 -8.23 9.55 -9.98
C MET A 91 -9.01 8.24 -9.80
N ILE A 92 -9.40 7.56 -10.89
CA ILE A 92 -10.07 6.25 -10.83
C ILE A 92 -9.12 5.20 -10.23
N PHE A 93 -7.85 5.20 -10.63
CA PHE A 93 -6.86 4.28 -10.08
C PHE A 93 -6.62 4.53 -8.59
N GLN A 94 -6.50 5.78 -8.15
CA GLN A 94 -6.38 6.15 -6.75
C GLN A 94 -7.58 5.67 -5.91
N LEU A 95 -8.80 5.71 -6.45
CA LEU A 95 -9.98 5.15 -5.78
C LEU A 95 -9.88 3.63 -5.59
N LYS A 96 -9.16 2.91 -6.46
CA LYS A 96 -8.88 1.47 -6.32
C LYS A 96 -7.74 1.17 -5.32
N LEU A 97 -6.91 2.15 -4.99
CA LEU A 97 -5.82 2.00 -4.00
C LEU A 97 -6.30 2.10 -2.55
N ARG A 98 -7.46 2.72 -2.34
CA ARG A 98 -8.09 2.96 -1.05
C ARG A 98 -8.90 1.76 -0.57
#